data_AF-A0A240EGA1-F1
#
_entry.id   AF-A0A240EGA1-F1
#
_cell.length_a   1.000
_cell.length_b   1.000
_cell.length_c   1.000
_cell.angle_alpha   90.00
_cell.angle_beta   90.00
_cell.angle_gamma   90.00
#
_symmetry.space_group_name_H-M   'P 1'
#
loop_
_entity.id
_entity.type
_entity.pdbx_description
1 polymer ?
#
loop_
_entity_poly.entity_id
_entity_poly.type
_entity_poly.pdbx_seq_one_letter_code
_entity_poly.pdbx_strand_id
1 'polypeptide(L)'
;MQKAKVADHAEPILNAVEVVSSFKDKGIKIGSCSGYPREVMDALIPVAADYGYKPDYVVATDDLPQGGRPAPFMALKNVIELGVGCVGACVKVDDAAPGIEEGHNAGMWTVGLLLSGNEAGLTLD
;
A
#
# COMPACT_ATOMS: atom_id res chain seq x y z
N MET A 1 11.56 15.96 -10.82
CA MET A 1 11.14 14.57 -11.09
C MET A 1 10.52 14.00 -9.81
N GLN A 2 9.50 13.14 -9.88
CA GLN A 2 8.78 12.60 -8.71
C GLN A 2 9.71 12.08 -7.60
N LYS A 3 10.80 11.40 -7.97
CA LYS A 3 11.85 10.91 -7.05
C LYS A 3 12.37 11.96 -6.07
N ALA A 4 12.51 13.21 -6.51
CA ALA A 4 13.07 14.28 -5.69
C ALA A 4 12.08 14.87 -4.68
N LYS A 5 10.77 14.68 -4.87
CA LYS A 5 9.71 15.27 -4.04
C LYS A 5 8.94 14.25 -3.21
N VAL A 6 9.05 12.96 -3.52
CA VAL A 6 8.29 11.92 -2.82
C VAL A 6 8.63 11.87 -1.33
N ALA A 7 9.89 12.14 -0.97
CA ALA A 7 10.34 12.22 0.41
C ALA A 7 9.73 13.42 1.17
N ASP A 8 9.51 14.55 0.48
CA ASP A 8 8.93 15.76 1.08
C ASP A 8 7.45 15.56 1.49
N HIS A 9 6.81 14.53 0.95
CA HIS A 9 5.41 14.17 1.19
C HIS A 9 5.28 12.75 1.77
N ALA A 10 6.29 12.29 2.50
CA ALA A 10 6.36 10.94 3.06
C ALA A 10 5.79 10.81 4.49
N GLU A 11 5.38 11.92 5.10
CA GLU A 11 4.77 11.89 6.44
C GLU A 11 3.48 11.04 6.42
N PRO A 12 3.37 10.02 7.29
CA PRO A 12 2.16 9.20 7.33
C PRO A 12 0.92 9.98 7.74
N ILE A 13 -0.23 9.54 7.24
CA ILE A 13 -1.53 10.01 7.72
C ILE A 13 -1.63 9.80 9.25
N LEU A 14 -2.27 10.74 9.94
CA LEU A 14 -2.46 10.68 11.40
C LEU A 14 -2.91 9.28 11.85
N ASN A 15 -2.22 8.74 12.85
CA ASN A 15 -2.47 7.44 13.47
C ASN A 15 -2.31 6.21 12.55
N ALA A 16 -1.93 6.37 11.27
CA ALA A 16 -1.77 5.23 10.36
C ALA A 16 -0.69 4.25 10.85
N VAL A 17 0.42 4.78 11.39
CA VAL A 17 1.52 3.97 11.94
C VAL A 17 1.05 3.15 13.15
N GLU A 18 0.29 3.76 14.06
CA GLU A 18 -0.25 3.09 15.25
C GLU A 18 -1.22 1.95 14.85
N VAL A 19 -2.14 2.23 13.91
CA VAL A 19 -3.09 1.24 13.40
C VAL A 19 -2.35 0.04 12.79
N VAL A 20 -1.36 0.30 11.93
CA VAL A 20 -0.57 -0.75 11.28
C VAL A 20 0.23 -1.56 12.31
N SER A 21 0.82 -0.91 13.31
CA SER A 21 1.52 -1.58 14.41
C SER A 21 0.57 -2.51 15.18
N SER A 22 -0.64 -2.04 15.49
CA SER A 22 -1.64 -2.83 16.22
C SER A 22 -2.09 -4.09 15.46
N PHE A 23 -2.03 -4.07 14.13
CA PHE A 23 -2.28 -5.24 13.29
C PHE A 23 -1.13 -6.24 13.37
N LYS A 24 0.12 -5.75 13.32
CA LYS A 24 1.30 -6.60 13.47
C LYS A 24 1.34 -7.28 14.84
N ASP A 25 0.96 -6.59 15.91
CA ASP A 25 0.86 -7.15 17.26
C ASP A 25 -0.17 -8.31 17.36
N LYS A 26 -1.15 -8.34 16.45
CA LYS A 26 -2.15 -9.41 16.32
C LYS A 26 -1.72 -10.52 15.34
N GLY A 27 -0.49 -10.47 14.83
CA GLY A 27 0.02 -11.44 13.86
C GLY A 27 -0.51 -11.24 12.43
N ILE A 28 -1.09 -10.07 12.12
CA ILE A 28 -1.54 -9.74 10.76
C ILE A 28 -0.33 -9.24 9.96
N LYS A 29 -0.12 -9.85 8.79
CA LYS A 29 0.96 -9.48 7.86
C LYS A 29 0.56 -8.23 7.07
N ILE A 30 1.52 -7.34 6.84
CA ILE A 30 1.31 -6.05 6.18
C ILE A 30 2.00 -6.03 4.83
N GLY A 31 1.21 -6.13 3.76
CA GLY A 31 1.67 -5.91 2.39
C GLY A 31 1.40 -4.50 1.90
N SER A 32 2.13 -4.05 0.89
CA SER A 32 1.90 -2.77 0.21
C SER A 32 2.02 -2.91 -1.30
N CYS A 33 1.17 -2.19 -2.02
CA CYS A 33 1.22 -2.01 -3.46
C CYS A 33 1.33 -0.51 -3.72
N SER A 34 2.18 -0.08 -4.65
CA SER A 34 2.32 1.34 -5.00
C SER A 34 2.20 1.56 -6.50
N GLY A 35 1.54 2.65 -6.88
CA GLY A 35 1.56 3.15 -8.26
C GLY A 35 2.88 3.80 -8.66
N TYR A 36 3.80 4.03 -7.71
CA TYR A 36 5.14 4.52 -8.00
C TYR A 36 6.03 3.39 -8.56
N PRO A 37 6.95 3.72 -9.49
CA PRO A 37 7.97 2.79 -9.94
C PRO A 37 8.99 2.50 -8.83
N ARG A 38 9.71 1.38 -8.97
CA ARG A 38 10.68 0.87 -8.00
C ARG A 38 11.70 1.93 -7.60
N GLU A 39 12.22 2.68 -8.57
CA GLU A 39 13.19 3.75 -8.31
C GLU A 39 12.65 4.84 -7.35
N VAL A 40 11.36 5.15 -7.42
CA VAL A 40 10.71 6.13 -6.53
C VAL A 40 10.43 5.48 -5.17
N MET A 41 9.99 4.22 -5.14
CA MET A 41 9.80 3.47 -3.90
C MET A 41 11.09 3.28 -3.12
N ASP A 42 12.22 3.06 -3.80
CA ASP A 42 13.53 2.92 -3.15
C ASP A 42 13.98 4.20 -2.42
N ALA A 43 13.49 5.37 -2.85
CA ALA A 43 13.68 6.62 -2.13
C ALA A 43 12.67 6.81 -0.99
N LEU A 44 11.42 6.35 -1.16
CA LEU A 44 10.33 6.54 -0.19
C LEU A 44 10.39 5.56 1.00
N ILE A 45 10.72 4.29 0.76
CA ILE A 45 10.70 3.23 1.77
C ILE A 45 11.57 3.57 3.00
N PRO A 46 12.82 4.06 2.85
CA PRO A 46 13.64 4.43 4.00
C PRO A 46 13.01 5.57 4.81
N VAL A 47 12.48 6.59 4.15
CA VAL A 47 11.87 7.76 4.81
C VAL A 47 10.61 7.36 5.56
N ALA A 48 9.74 6.54 4.96
CA ALA A 48 8.54 6.03 5.63
C ALA A 48 8.90 5.16 6.85
N ALA A 49 10.01 4.41 6.78
CA ALA A 49 10.51 3.63 7.89
C ALA A 49 11.03 4.50 9.05
N ASP A 50 11.62 5.67 8.77
CA ASP A 50 12.03 6.64 9.79
C ASP A 50 10.82 7.22 10.57
N TYR A 51 9.65 7.31 9.92
CA TYR A 51 8.38 7.60 10.57
C TYR A 51 7.73 6.39 11.27
N GLY A 52 8.34 5.20 11.21
CA GLY A 52 7.84 3.98 11.84
C GLY A 52 6.90 3.14 10.97
N TYR A 53 6.62 3.52 9.72
CA TYR A 53 5.83 2.71 8.80
C TYR A 53 6.71 1.70 8.05
N LYS A 54 6.59 0.41 8.42
CA LYS A 54 7.36 -0.68 7.81
C LYS A 54 6.49 -1.89 7.47
N PRO A 55 5.95 -1.94 6.24
CA PRO A 55 5.33 -3.14 5.68
C PRO A 55 6.31 -4.33 5.66
N ASP A 56 5.76 -5.53 5.69
CA ASP A 56 6.53 -6.78 5.60
C ASP A 56 6.94 -7.07 4.15
N TYR A 57 6.17 -6.59 3.17
CA TYR A 57 6.49 -6.67 1.74
C TYR A 57 5.92 -5.48 0.96
N VAL A 58 6.65 -4.99 -0.05
CA VAL A 58 6.27 -3.82 -0.85
C VAL A 58 6.47 -4.12 -2.34
N VAL A 59 5.42 -3.95 -3.13
CA VAL A 59 5.44 -4.08 -4.59
C VAL A 59 5.24 -2.71 -5.23
N ALA A 60 6.14 -2.35 -6.14
CA ALA A 60 6.07 -1.16 -6.99
C ALA A 60 5.43 -1.50 -8.35
N THR A 61 4.95 -0.48 -9.07
CA THR A 61 4.13 -0.68 -10.28
C THR A 61 4.85 -1.39 -11.44
N ASP A 62 6.17 -1.38 -11.45
CA ASP A 62 7.06 -1.92 -12.48
C ASP A 62 7.90 -3.11 -12.00
N ASP A 63 7.65 -3.63 -10.80
CA ASP A 63 8.29 -4.86 -10.31
C ASP A 63 7.85 -6.11 -11.08
N LEU A 64 6.67 -6.05 -11.72
CA LEU A 64 6.05 -7.17 -12.41
C LEU A 64 5.87 -6.83 -13.89
N PRO A 65 6.24 -7.73 -14.82
CA PRO A 65 6.11 -7.47 -16.27
C PRO A 65 4.66 -7.33 -16.74
N GLN A 66 3.69 -7.81 -15.95
CA GLN A 66 2.26 -7.68 -16.23
C GLN A 66 1.69 -6.29 -15.89
N GLY A 67 2.47 -5.42 -15.22
CA GLY A 67 2.05 -4.09 -14.80
C GLY A 67 1.36 -4.03 -13.44
N GLY A 68 0.80 -2.85 -13.13
CA GLY A 68 0.17 -2.54 -11.84
C GLY A 68 -1.36 -2.47 -11.89
N ARG A 69 -1.92 -1.62 -11.03
CA ARG A 69 -3.36 -1.37 -10.90
C ARG A 69 -4.00 -0.97 -12.25
N PRO A 70 -5.26 -1.36 -12.52
CA PRO A 70 -6.20 -2.06 -11.64
C PRO A 70 -6.06 -3.60 -11.69
N ALA A 71 -5.03 -4.13 -12.37
CA ALA A 71 -4.81 -5.56 -12.42
C ALA A 71 -4.37 -6.10 -11.04
N PRO A 72 -4.65 -7.37 -10.70
CA PRO A 72 -4.47 -7.89 -9.34
C PRO A 72 -3.02 -8.26 -8.99
N PHE A 73 -2.07 -8.08 -9.91
CA PHE A 73 -0.76 -8.73 -9.86
C PHE A 73 0.06 -8.34 -8.63
N MET A 74 0.09 -7.06 -8.25
CA MET A 74 0.85 -6.62 -7.08
C MET A 74 0.24 -7.14 -5.77
N ALA A 75 -1.10 -7.16 -5.68
CA ALA A 75 -1.80 -7.71 -4.54
C ALA A 75 -1.55 -9.22 -4.39
N LEU A 76 -1.61 -9.97 -5.50
CA LEU A 76 -1.32 -11.41 -5.51
C LEU A 76 0.16 -11.72 -5.26
N LYS A 77 1.09 -10.85 -5.68
CA LYS A 77 2.51 -10.97 -5.33
C LYS A 77 2.71 -10.84 -3.82
N ASN A 78 2.03 -9.90 -3.17
CA ASN A 78 2.03 -9.82 -1.70
C ASN A 78 1.49 -11.10 -1.05
N VAL A 79 0.41 -11.69 -1.56
CA VAL A 79 -0.12 -12.97 -1.03
C VAL A 79 0.95 -14.07 -1.06
N ILE A 80 1.67 -14.20 -2.18
CA ILE A 80 2.72 -15.22 -2.36
C ILE A 80 3.87 -14.99 -1.37
N GLU A 81 4.41 -13.77 -1.34
CA GLU A 81 5.62 -13.45 -0.58
C GLU A 81 5.38 -13.42 0.93
N LEU A 82 4.18 -13.01 1.32
CA LEU A 82 3.74 -13.07 2.71
C LEU A 82 3.26 -14.48 3.10
N GLY A 83 3.18 -15.44 2.18
CA GLY A 83 2.74 -16.81 2.49
C GLY A 83 1.32 -16.86 3.07
N VAL A 84 0.38 -16.16 2.44
CA VAL A 84 -1.04 -16.17 2.82
C VAL A 84 -1.77 -17.27 2.06
N GLY A 85 -2.43 -18.18 2.78
CA GLY A 85 -3.07 -19.37 2.20
C GLY A 85 -4.50 -19.16 1.67
N CYS A 86 -5.13 -18.01 1.95
CA CYS A 86 -6.50 -17.72 1.53
C CYS A 86 -6.63 -16.25 1.13
N VAL A 87 -6.85 -15.98 -0.15
CA VAL A 87 -6.97 -14.60 -0.66
C VAL A 87 -8.21 -13.90 -0.12
N GLY A 88 -9.31 -14.64 0.10
CA GLY A 88 -10.53 -14.11 0.72
C GLY A 88 -10.37 -13.70 2.19
N ALA A 89 -9.22 -13.98 2.82
CA ALA A 89 -8.85 -13.49 4.14
C ALA A 89 -7.98 -12.22 4.10
N CYS A 90 -7.62 -11.73 2.90
CA CYS A 90 -6.89 -10.49 2.72
C CYS A 90 -7.85 -9.29 2.63
N VAL A 91 -7.38 -8.13 3.11
CA VAL A 91 -8.07 -6.85 2.98
C VAL A 91 -7.18 -5.89 2.21
N LYS A 92 -7.67 -5.38 1.07
CA LYS A 92 -7.05 -4.31 0.32
C LYS A 92 -7.65 -2.98 0.76
N VAL A 93 -6.83 -2.14 1.38
CA VAL A 93 -7.18 -0.75 1.67
C VAL A 93 -6.57 0.13 0.58
N ASP A 94 -7.35 1.06 0.03
CA ASP A 94 -6.86 2.02 -0.96
C ASP A 94 -7.71 3.29 -0.96
N ASP A 95 -7.16 4.38 -1.49
CA ASP A 95 -7.77 5.69 -1.55
C ASP A 95 -8.17 6.11 -2.97
N ALA A 96 -7.84 5.30 -3.97
CA ALA A 96 -8.18 5.54 -5.37
C ALA A 96 -8.93 4.36 -5.99
N ALA A 97 -9.85 4.65 -6.92
CA ALA A 97 -10.64 3.63 -7.61
C ALA A 97 -9.80 2.48 -8.22
N PRO A 98 -8.65 2.73 -8.91
CA PRO A 98 -7.84 1.64 -9.44
C PRO A 98 -7.28 0.69 -8.38
N GLY A 99 -7.03 1.16 -7.16
CA GLY A 99 -6.55 0.30 -6.07
C GLY A 99 -7.67 -0.48 -5.38
N ILE A 100 -8.89 0.05 -5.38
CA ILE A 100 -10.09 -0.71 -5.00
C ILE A 100 -10.35 -1.82 -6.02
N GLU A 101 -10.26 -1.51 -7.31
CA GLU A 101 -10.40 -2.51 -8.38
C GLU A 101 -9.30 -3.57 -8.32
N GLU A 102 -8.05 -3.21 -8.01
CA GLU A 102 -6.95 -4.17 -7.79
C GLU A 102 -7.31 -5.23 -6.72
N GLY A 103 -7.84 -4.79 -5.57
CA GLY A 103 -8.25 -5.70 -4.51
C GLY A 103 -9.44 -6.58 -4.90
N HIS A 104 -10.44 -5.99 -5.57
CA HIS A 104 -11.60 -6.73 -6.05
C HIS A 104 -11.21 -7.80 -7.08
N ASN A 105 -10.37 -7.44 -8.06
CA ASN A 105 -9.86 -8.34 -9.09
C ASN A 105 -8.97 -9.45 -8.50
N ALA A 106 -8.33 -9.20 -7.35
CA ALA A 106 -7.54 -10.21 -6.65
C ALA A 106 -8.42 -11.18 -5.83
N GLY A 107 -9.71 -10.88 -5.61
CA GLY A 107 -10.59 -11.67 -4.74
C GLY A 107 -10.43 -11.37 -3.25
N MET A 108 -10.02 -10.14 -2.91
CA MET A 108 -9.87 -9.66 -1.53
C MET A 108 -11.10 -8.87 -1.08
N TRP A 109 -11.23 -8.67 0.23
CA TRP A 109 -12.08 -7.60 0.75
C TRP A 109 -11.48 -6.24 0.38
N THR A 110 -12.32 -5.26 0.07
CA THR A 110 -11.86 -3.89 -0.28
C THR A 110 -12.43 -2.87 0.69
N VAL A 111 -11.59 -1.92 1.12
CA VAL A 111 -11.97 -0.82 2.01
C VAL A 111 -11.42 0.48 1.42
N GLY A 112 -12.31 1.45 1.19
CA GLY A 112 -11.95 2.77 0.69
C GLY A 112 -11.57 3.74 1.81
N LEU A 113 -10.43 4.43 1.67
CA LEU A 113 -10.06 5.57 2.50
C LEU A 113 -10.41 6.87 1.78
N LEU A 114 -11.40 7.60 2.29
CA LEU A 114 -11.93 8.78 1.60
C LEU A 114 -11.20 10.08 1.98
N LEU A 115 -11.26 10.48 3.26
CA LEU A 115 -10.98 11.87 3.68
C LEU A 115 -9.54 12.30 3.35
N SER A 116 -8.55 11.56 3.83
CA SER A 116 -7.13 11.80 3.54
C SER A 116 -6.66 11.18 2.22
N GLY A 117 -7.61 10.69 1.42
CA GLY A 117 -7.35 9.96 0.20
C GLY A 117 -7.33 10.86 -1.04
N ASN A 118 -6.95 10.30 -2.18
CA ASN A 118 -6.91 11.00 -3.46
C ASN A 118 -8.26 11.63 -3.87
N GLU A 119 -9.39 11.03 -3.48
CA GLU A 119 -10.72 11.53 -3.85
C GLU A 119 -11.14 12.81 -3.12
N ALA A 120 -10.85 12.93 -1.81
CA ALA A 120 -11.23 14.11 -1.02
C ALA A 120 -10.05 15.04 -0.69
N GLY A 121 -8.83 14.51 -0.57
CA GLY A 121 -7.60 15.27 -0.42
C GLY A 121 -7.52 16.13 0.85
N LEU A 122 -8.24 15.76 1.91
CA LEU A 122 -8.34 16.56 3.13
C LEU A 122 -7.13 16.33 4.05
N THR A 123 -6.58 17.43 4.54
CA THR A 123 -5.64 17.46 5.66
C THR A 123 -6.40 17.53 6.98
N LEU A 124 -5.73 17.12 8.06
CA LEU A 124 -6.27 17.28 9.41
C LEU A 124 -6.14 18.76 9.82
N ASP A 125 -7.19 19.54 9.57
CA ASP A 125 -7.36 20.93 10.05
C ASP A 125 -8.70 21.08 10.79
#